data_AF-A0A851GFS5-F1
#
_entry.id   AF-A0A851GFS5-F1
#
_cell.length_a   1.000
_cell.length_b   1.000
_cell.length_c   1.000
_cell.angle_alpha   90.00
_cell.angle_beta   90.00
_cell.angle_gamma   90.00
#
_symmetry.space_group_name_H-M   'P 1'
#
loop_
_entity.id
_entity.type
_entity.pdbx_description
1 polymer ?
#
loop_
_entity_poly.entity_id
_entity_poly.type
_entity_poly.pdbx_seq_one_letter_code
_entity_poly.pdbx_strand_id
1 'polypeptide(L)'
;MNTRTLTLISTLALLSSTWGKEETSITMPASAKLAFVEDWSSGQIDPTKWYMLRKKWGAGNHGVVPENVFLAKDTVDGKEQHVLVCRGHGDQYQGAIVGLHGNAQRVGGVIVSKPYFASGRFEVVMKIGKTSHTAGNPKDPRRPIGMIPAIWTYAYRWVQAGKQSDPHAFSKDNPMYNPHLNHRGWKSNEYWSEIDFPEFGKNQDLETGLYNGFVNKSHQSLTFDTKAAIDGQFHTFTTIWRTHLVPIPGVTDQQVTSYNGYWWIQDKRIPFKQYLGNPLKRLGKDQYSIYSGKVATHFIDGQYVGSNHKFVPSMAAQLNIGVWFPKWAGAAPWKQSTISVASVKIWQFDDPGDVRGILTEDITNNMDKQGKPLQP
;
A
#
# COMPACT_ATOMS: atom_id res chain seq x y z
N MET A 1 -29.37 72.23 6.39
CA MET A 1 -29.55 70.88 5.83
C MET A 1 -28.20 70.44 5.27
N ASN A 2 -27.48 69.57 5.98
CA ASN A 2 -26.23 68.96 5.50
C ASN A 2 -26.24 67.49 5.90
N THR A 3 -26.30 66.63 4.88
CA THR A 3 -26.32 65.17 4.95
C THR A 3 -24.94 64.65 5.35
N ARG A 4 -24.85 63.89 6.44
CA ARG A 4 -23.69 63.06 6.77
C ARG A 4 -23.96 61.64 6.33
N THR A 5 -23.28 61.22 5.27
CA THR A 5 -23.23 59.84 4.77
C THR A 5 -22.33 59.03 5.70
N LEU A 6 -22.87 58.00 6.36
CA LEU A 6 -22.05 56.97 7.02
C LEU A 6 -21.55 55.98 5.97
N THR A 7 -20.23 55.93 5.77
CA THR A 7 -19.58 54.85 5.01
C THR A 7 -19.26 53.72 5.98
N LEU A 8 -20.00 52.61 5.91
CA LEU A 8 -19.62 51.35 6.53
C LEU A 8 -18.43 50.77 5.73
N ILE A 9 -17.25 50.72 6.33
CA ILE A 9 -16.13 49.93 5.83
C ILE A 9 -16.30 48.51 6.39
N SER A 10 -16.80 47.60 5.56
CA SER A 10 -16.79 46.17 5.82
C SER A 10 -15.40 45.61 5.52
N THR A 11 -14.57 45.45 6.56
CA THR A 11 -13.36 44.62 6.47
C THR A 11 -13.76 43.15 6.34
N LEU A 12 -13.79 42.66 5.09
CA LEU A 12 -13.79 41.23 4.79
C LEU A 12 -12.43 40.66 5.20
N ALA A 13 -12.36 40.02 6.36
CA ALA A 13 -11.22 39.17 6.71
C ALA A 13 -11.29 37.92 5.81
N LEU A 14 -10.50 37.92 4.73
CA LEU A 14 -10.19 36.72 3.98
C LEU A 14 -9.45 35.76 4.92
N LEU A 15 -10.19 34.78 5.46
CA LEU A 15 -9.61 33.57 6.03
C LEU A 15 -8.93 32.81 4.89
N SER A 16 -7.66 33.13 4.63
CA SER A 16 -6.79 32.27 3.85
C SER A 16 -6.71 30.94 4.60
N SER A 17 -7.37 29.91 4.06
CA SER A 17 -7.18 28.55 4.51
C SER A 17 -5.71 28.19 4.30
N THR A 18 -4.93 28.15 5.37
CA THR A 18 -3.57 27.63 5.34
C THR A 18 -3.66 26.12 5.17
N TRP A 19 -3.94 25.66 3.95
CA TRP A 19 -3.52 24.35 3.51
C TRP A 19 -1.99 24.40 3.61
N GLY A 20 -1.43 23.64 4.56
CA GLY A 20 0.01 23.65 4.82
C GLY A 20 0.77 23.48 3.52
N LYS A 21 1.83 24.26 3.34
CA LYS A 21 2.75 24.13 2.21
C LYS A 21 3.12 22.65 2.05
N GLU A 22 2.96 22.11 0.84
CA GLU A 22 3.24 20.71 0.53
C GLU A 22 4.69 20.38 0.94
N GLU A 23 4.88 19.33 1.74
CA GLU A 23 6.20 18.93 2.24
C GLU A 23 6.94 18.18 1.14
N THR A 24 7.55 18.92 0.21
CA THR A 24 8.29 18.37 -0.95
C THR A 24 9.73 17.99 -0.61
N SER A 25 10.03 17.74 0.67
CA SER A 25 11.38 17.48 1.17
C SER A 25 11.54 16.02 1.58
N ILE A 26 12.70 15.43 1.30
CA ILE A 26 13.05 14.05 1.70
C ILE A 26 13.56 13.98 3.16
N THR A 27 13.39 15.07 3.93
CA THR A 27 13.86 15.15 5.31
C THR A 27 13.16 14.16 6.22
N MET A 28 13.95 13.42 6.99
CA MET A 28 13.46 12.51 8.01
C MET A 28 13.46 13.21 9.38
N PRO A 29 12.53 12.84 10.29
CA PRO A 29 12.61 13.29 11.67
C PRO A 29 13.88 12.75 12.34
N ALA A 30 14.39 13.47 13.33
CA ALA A 30 15.58 13.03 14.09
C ALA A 30 15.38 11.69 14.82
N SER A 31 14.12 11.29 15.08
CA SER A 31 13.76 10.00 15.66
C SER A 31 13.83 8.82 14.69
N ALA A 32 14.05 9.06 13.39
CA ALA A 32 14.02 8.02 12.37
C ALA A 32 15.09 6.94 12.62
N LYS A 33 14.68 5.68 12.58
CA LYS A 33 15.56 4.52 12.78
C LYS A 33 15.54 3.63 11.56
N LEU A 34 16.72 3.24 11.08
CA LEU A 34 16.84 2.21 10.04
C LEU A 34 16.30 0.88 10.59
N ALA A 35 15.17 0.45 10.06
CA ALA A 35 14.42 -0.70 10.56
C ALA A 35 14.54 -1.93 9.64
N PHE A 36 14.86 -1.72 8.36
CA PHE A 36 14.97 -2.80 7.39
C PHE A 36 15.98 -2.46 6.29
N VAL A 37 16.81 -3.45 5.94
CA VAL A 37 17.75 -3.39 4.81
C VAL A 37 17.74 -4.73 4.10
N GLU A 38 17.65 -4.65 2.78
CA GLU A 38 17.86 -5.77 1.87
C GLU A 38 18.65 -5.29 0.64
N ASP A 39 19.73 -5.99 0.32
CA ASP A 39 20.59 -5.72 -0.83
C ASP A 39 20.97 -7.00 -1.60
N TRP A 40 20.39 -8.15 -1.20
CA TRP A 40 20.57 -9.47 -1.81
C TRP A 40 22.01 -9.97 -1.84
N SER A 41 22.92 -9.33 -1.10
CA SER A 41 24.36 -9.63 -1.10
C SER A 41 24.70 -11.04 -0.63
N SER A 42 23.81 -11.68 0.14
CA SER A 42 23.94 -13.07 0.58
C SER A 42 23.78 -14.08 -0.58
N GLY A 43 23.25 -13.67 -1.73
CA GLY A 43 22.88 -14.56 -2.82
C GLY A 43 21.69 -15.46 -2.51
N GLN A 44 20.94 -15.18 -1.43
CA GLN A 44 19.75 -15.93 -1.03
C GLN A 44 18.61 -15.00 -0.58
N ILE A 45 17.36 -15.40 -0.83
CA ILE A 45 16.18 -14.72 -0.28
C ILE A 45 15.97 -15.24 1.14
N ASP A 46 16.19 -14.38 2.14
CA ASP A 46 16.07 -14.74 3.56
C ASP A 46 14.59 -14.96 3.95
N PRO A 47 14.18 -16.20 4.30
CA PRO A 47 12.79 -16.50 4.65
C PRO A 47 12.34 -15.90 5.99
N THR A 48 13.27 -15.40 6.80
CA THR A 48 12.95 -14.65 8.03
C THR A 48 12.56 -13.20 7.74
N LYS A 49 13.00 -12.66 6.59
CA LYS A 49 12.66 -11.32 6.11
C LYS A 49 11.55 -11.30 5.09
N TRP A 50 11.43 -12.36 4.29
CA TRP A 50 10.58 -12.38 3.11
C TRP A 50 9.78 -13.67 2.98
N TYR A 51 8.63 -13.57 2.31
CA TYR A 51 7.91 -14.72 1.80
C TYR A 51 7.30 -14.40 0.44
N MET A 52 6.87 -15.44 -0.26
CA MET A 52 6.29 -15.34 -1.61
C MET A 52 4.92 -16.00 -1.63
N LEU A 53 4.05 -15.48 -2.47
CA LEU A 53 2.64 -15.83 -2.49
C LEU A 53 2.30 -16.76 -3.65
N ARG A 54 1.35 -17.66 -3.39
CA ARG A 54 0.47 -18.29 -4.38
C ARG A 54 -0.92 -17.68 -4.23
N LYS A 55 -1.09 -16.50 -4.82
CA LYS A 55 -2.31 -15.71 -4.60
C LYS A 55 -2.80 -15.06 -5.87
N LYS A 56 -4.12 -15.11 -6.07
CA LYS A 56 -4.83 -14.33 -7.08
C LYS A 56 -5.66 -13.24 -6.43
N TRP A 57 -5.48 -12.01 -6.92
CA TRP A 57 -6.34 -10.87 -6.63
C TRP A 57 -7.02 -10.37 -7.92
N GLY A 58 -8.20 -9.80 -7.76
CA GLY A 58 -8.95 -9.22 -8.87
C GLY A 58 -9.30 -10.23 -9.98
N ALA A 59 -9.70 -9.70 -11.13
CA ALA A 59 -10.05 -10.49 -12.32
C ALA A 59 -8.97 -10.36 -13.41
N GLY A 60 -9.04 -11.19 -14.45
CA GLY A 60 -8.21 -11.07 -15.66
C GLY A 60 -6.80 -11.67 -15.57
N ASN A 61 -6.49 -12.42 -14.51
CA ASN A 61 -5.19 -13.08 -14.32
C ASN A 61 -5.32 -14.44 -13.64
N HIS A 62 -4.18 -15.10 -13.49
CA HIS A 62 -4.05 -16.38 -12.81
C HIS A 62 -3.16 -16.27 -11.56
N GLY A 63 -3.01 -15.06 -11.01
CA GLY A 63 -2.32 -14.80 -9.75
C GLY A 63 -0.81 -14.63 -9.85
N VAL A 64 -0.15 -14.74 -8.72
CA VAL A 64 1.30 -14.68 -8.56
C VAL A 64 1.81 -15.98 -7.95
N VAL A 65 3.05 -16.35 -8.28
CA VAL A 65 3.67 -17.59 -7.79
C VAL A 65 5.12 -17.37 -7.34
N PRO A 66 5.63 -18.14 -6.37
CA PRO A 66 7.03 -18.08 -5.94
C PRO A 66 8.02 -18.39 -7.05
N GLU A 67 7.68 -19.27 -8.01
CA GLU A 67 8.56 -19.64 -9.13
C GLU A 67 8.91 -18.46 -10.07
N ASN A 68 8.20 -17.34 -9.93
CA ASN A 68 8.45 -16.11 -10.66
C ASN A 68 9.25 -15.09 -9.84
N VAL A 69 9.81 -15.49 -8.70
CA VAL A 69 10.64 -14.66 -7.84
C VAL A 69 11.96 -15.38 -7.60
N PHE A 70 13.07 -14.79 -8.03
CA PHE A 70 14.40 -15.39 -7.92
C PHE A 70 15.50 -14.31 -7.92
N LEU A 71 16.72 -14.67 -7.53
CA LEU A 71 17.87 -13.78 -7.64
C LEU A 71 18.59 -13.98 -8.97
N ALA A 72 19.05 -12.88 -9.56
CA ALA A 72 19.94 -12.88 -10.71
C ALA A 72 21.09 -11.88 -10.49
N LYS A 73 22.07 -11.87 -11.39
CA LYS A 73 23.10 -10.83 -11.42
C LYS A 73 22.68 -9.72 -12.37
N ASP A 74 22.98 -8.49 -11.99
CA ASP A 74 22.75 -7.30 -12.81
C ASP A 74 23.78 -6.22 -12.48
N THR A 75 23.90 -5.20 -13.34
CA THR A 75 24.77 -4.05 -13.11
C THR A 75 23.94 -2.90 -12.54
N VAL A 76 24.27 -2.47 -11.33
CA VAL A 76 23.64 -1.33 -10.64
C VAL A 76 24.75 -0.33 -10.34
N ASP A 77 24.60 0.91 -10.80
CA ASP A 77 25.61 1.96 -10.65
C ASP A 77 27.03 1.52 -11.05
N GLY A 78 27.13 0.76 -12.15
CA GLY A 78 28.40 0.26 -12.69
C GLY A 78 29.02 -0.94 -11.95
N LYS A 79 28.32 -1.52 -10.95
CA LYS A 79 28.79 -2.70 -10.21
C LYS A 79 27.87 -3.89 -10.43
N GLU A 80 28.45 -5.05 -10.73
CA GLU A 80 27.70 -6.30 -10.74
C GLU A 80 27.31 -6.69 -9.31
N GLN A 81 26.04 -6.96 -9.08
CA GLN A 81 25.54 -7.49 -7.81
C GLN A 81 24.33 -8.39 -8.02
N HIS A 82 23.91 -9.08 -6.95
CA HIS A 82 22.65 -9.79 -6.94
C HIS A 82 21.48 -8.80 -6.90
N VAL A 83 20.43 -9.10 -7.66
CA VAL A 83 19.16 -8.37 -7.64
C VAL A 83 18.03 -9.38 -7.55
N LEU A 84 16.95 -9.00 -6.88
CA LEU A 84 15.70 -9.74 -6.94
C LEU A 84 15.05 -9.52 -8.31
N VAL A 85 14.58 -10.59 -8.94
CA VAL A 85 13.83 -10.56 -10.18
C VAL A 85 12.42 -11.04 -9.91
N CYS A 86 11.44 -10.22 -10.29
CA CYS A 86 10.03 -10.62 -10.34
C CYS A 86 9.61 -10.72 -11.81
N ARG A 87 9.31 -11.94 -12.26
CA ARG A 87 8.93 -12.25 -13.64
C ARG A 87 7.41 -12.26 -13.81
N GLY A 88 6.94 -11.68 -14.92
CA GLY A 88 5.57 -11.80 -15.40
C GLY A 88 5.49 -12.65 -16.66
N HIS A 89 4.42 -13.43 -16.79
CA HIS A 89 4.08 -14.19 -18.00
C HIS A 89 2.97 -13.49 -18.78
N GLY A 90 3.23 -13.12 -20.03
CA GLY A 90 2.25 -12.48 -20.90
C GLY A 90 1.34 -13.49 -21.61
N ASP A 91 0.56 -12.99 -22.56
CA ASP A 91 -0.44 -13.74 -23.34
C ASP A 91 0.17 -14.84 -24.22
N GLN A 92 1.48 -14.77 -24.51
CA GLN A 92 2.15 -15.73 -25.40
C GLN A 92 2.98 -16.76 -24.62
N TYR A 93 2.95 -16.73 -23.28
CA TYR A 93 3.68 -17.69 -22.48
C TYR A 93 3.07 -19.10 -22.61
N GLN A 94 3.93 -20.10 -22.82
CA GLN A 94 3.57 -21.51 -22.99
C GLN A 94 4.43 -22.45 -22.11
N GLY A 95 5.14 -21.89 -21.13
CA GLY A 95 6.01 -22.67 -20.24
C GLY A 95 5.25 -23.39 -19.13
N ALA A 96 5.98 -24.17 -18.33
CA ALA A 96 5.40 -25.08 -17.33
C ALA A 96 4.95 -24.40 -16.01
N ILE A 97 5.32 -23.15 -15.78
CA ILE A 97 4.95 -22.44 -14.55
C ILE A 97 3.52 -21.92 -14.69
N VAL A 98 2.66 -22.40 -13.80
CA VAL A 98 1.22 -22.13 -13.82
C VAL A 98 0.75 -21.42 -12.56
N GLY A 99 -0.27 -20.59 -12.73
CA GLY A 99 -1.05 -20.01 -11.65
C GLY A 99 -2.41 -20.69 -11.54
N LEU A 100 -3.42 -19.95 -11.09
CA LEU A 100 -4.75 -20.45 -10.81
C LEU A 100 -5.37 -21.20 -12.00
N HIS A 101 -5.98 -22.34 -11.70
CA HIS A 101 -6.58 -23.29 -12.64
C HIS A 101 -5.59 -23.89 -13.65
N GLY A 102 -4.29 -23.94 -13.30
CA GLY A 102 -3.27 -24.53 -14.17
C GLY A 102 -2.91 -23.66 -15.38
N ASN A 103 -3.28 -22.38 -15.39
CA ASN A 103 -2.99 -21.48 -16.50
C ASN A 103 -1.58 -20.89 -16.40
N ALA A 104 -0.84 -20.90 -17.51
CA ALA A 104 0.54 -20.41 -17.55
C ALA A 104 0.66 -18.90 -17.83
N GLN A 105 -0.35 -18.31 -18.46
CA GLN A 105 -0.39 -16.91 -18.89
C GLN A 105 -0.88 -16.00 -17.76
N ARG A 106 -0.50 -14.71 -17.78
CA ARG A 106 -0.94 -13.71 -16.78
C ARG A 106 -0.66 -14.16 -15.35
N VAL A 107 0.53 -14.74 -15.16
CA VAL A 107 1.05 -15.16 -13.86
C VAL A 107 2.23 -14.26 -13.51
N GLY A 108 2.14 -13.60 -12.36
CA GLY A 108 3.16 -12.70 -11.85
C GLY A 108 4.08 -13.34 -10.81
N GLY A 109 4.90 -12.50 -10.18
CA GLY A 109 5.77 -12.85 -9.07
C GLY A 109 5.82 -11.66 -8.11
N VAL A 110 5.52 -11.90 -6.84
CA VAL A 110 5.50 -10.87 -5.78
C VAL A 110 6.19 -11.43 -4.55
N ILE A 111 7.07 -10.62 -3.96
CA ILE A 111 7.68 -10.88 -2.66
C ILE A 111 7.04 -9.96 -1.62
N VAL A 112 6.93 -10.45 -0.39
CA VAL A 112 6.30 -9.73 0.72
C VAL A 112 7.21 -9.78 1.94
N SER A 113 7.40 -8.64 2.60
CA SER A 113 8.20 -8.55 3.81
C SER A 113 7.47 -9.23 4.97
N LYS A 114 8.18 -10.00 5.80
CA LYS A 114 7.67 -10.51 7.07
C LYS A 114 7.38 -9.36 8.06
N PRO A 115 8.27 -8.37 8.24
CA PRO A 115 7.99 -7.26 9.15
C PRO A 115 6.87 -6.36 8.64
N TYR A 116 6.18 -5.75 9.59
CA TYR A 116 5.14 -4.75 9.37
C TYR A 116 5.67 -3.36 9.66
N PHE A 117 5.41 -2.43 8.75
CA PHE A 117 5.91 -1.07 8.77
C PHE A 117 4.75 -0.09 8.90
N ALA A 118 4.93 0.96 9.70
CA ALA A 118 4.03 2.12 9.82
C ALA A 118 4.75 3.35 9.24
N SER A 119 4.55 4.53 9.82
CA SER A 119 5.22 5.76 9.37
C SER A 119 6.72 5.57 9.15
N GLY A 120 7.22 6.14 8.08
CA GLY A 120 8.60 5.94 7.67
C GLY A 120 8.95 6.44 6.29
N ARG A 121 10.24 6.33 5.97
CA ARG A 121 10.78 6.46 4.62
C ARG A 121 11.00 5.06 4.06
N PHE A 122 10.38 4.77 2.92
CA PHE A 122 10.58 3.56 2.15
C PHE A 122 11.40 3.93 0.93
N GLU A 123 12.52 3.25 0.71
CA GLU A 123 13.32 3.36 -0.50
C GLU A 123 13.43 2.00 -1.16
N VAL A 124 13.08 1.97 -2.44
CA VAL A 124 13.21 0.77 -3.27
C VAL A 124 13.98 1.17 -4.53
N VAL A 125 15.12 0.54 -4.76
CA VAL A 125 15.87 0.71 -6.00
C VAL A 125 15.39 -0.36 -6.97
N MET A 126 14.65 0.04 -8.00
CA MET A 126 13.96 -0.88 -8.90
C MET A 126 14.17 -0.48 -10.37
N LYS A 127 14.22 -1.49 -11.24
CA LYS A 127 14.25 -1.38 -12.69
C LYS A 127 13.01 -2.02 -13.28
N ILE A 128 12.36 -1.33 -14.22
CA ILE A 128 11.20 -1.84 -14.97
C ILE A 128 11.64 -2.27 -16.37
N GLY A 129 11.35 -3.52 -16.74
CA GLY A 129 11.78 -4.05 -18.02
C GLY A 129 13.30 -4.13 -18.12
N LYS A 130 13.84 -3.87 -19.30
CA LYS A 130 15.28 -3.84 -19.57
C LYS A 130 15.60 -3.10 -20.87
N THR A 131 16.86 -2.76 -21.08
CA THR A 131 17.34 -2.10 -22.31
C THR A 131 17.58 -3.04 -23.48
N SER A 132 17.85 -4.33 -23.22
CA SER A 132 18.12 -5.31 -24.26
C SER A 132 16.90 -6.12 -24.64
N HIS A 133 16.69 -6.31 -25.95
CA HIS A 133 15.61 -7.15 -26.46
C HIS A 133 16.04 -8.61 -26.54
N THR A 134 15.17 -9.53 -26.12
CA THR A 134 15.34 -10.98 -26.28
C THR A 134 14.07 -11.59 -26.85
N ALA A 135 14.17 -12.74 -27.51
CA ALA A 135 12.99 -13.38 -28.10
C ALA A 135 11.89 -13.65 -27.07
N GLY A 136 10.65 -13.24 -27.38
CA GLY A 136 9.50 -13.38 -26.48
C GLY A 136 9.31 -12.25 -25.48
N ASN A 137 10.12 -11.19 -25.53
CA ASN A 137 9.92 -9.98 -24.74
C ASN A 137 8.89 -9.03 -25.36
N PRO A 138 8.45 -7.99 -24.62
CA PRO A 138 7.69 -6.89 -25.20
C PRO A 138 8.43 -6.24 -26.37
N LYS A 139 7.68 -5.69 -27.34
CA LYS A 139 8.22 -5.00 -28.52
C LYS A 139 9.23 -3.91 -28.13
N ASP A 140 8.90 -3.11 -27.11
CA ASP A 140 9.87 -2.28 -26.41
C ASP A 140 10.17 -2.94 -25.06
N PRO A 141 11.36 -3.53 -24.85
CA PRO A 141 11.68 -4.27 -23.63
C PRO A 141 11.71 -3.39 -22.37
N ARG A 142 11.76 -2.06 -22.52
CA ARG A 142 11.65 -1.08 -21.42
C ARG A 142 10.20 -0.85 -21.00
N ARG A 143 9.24 -1.20 -21.87
CA ARG A 143 7.82 -0.90 -21.72
C ARG A 143 6.99 -2.18 -21.73
N PRO A 144 7.01 -2.95 -20.64
CA PRO A 144 6.25 -4.19 -20.53
C PRO A 144 4.75 -3.93 -20.29
N ILE A 145 4.05 -3.41 -21.30
CA ILE A 145 2.61 -3.17 -21.25
C ILE A 145 1.84 -4.46 -20.90
N GLY A 146 0.73 -4.31 -20.18
CA GLY A 146 -0.12 -5.44 -19.79
C GLY A 146 0.32 -6.16 -18.52
N MET A 147 1.49 -5.85 -17.95
CA MET A 147 1.84 -6.21 -16.58
C MET A 147 1.94 -4.96 -15.71
N ILE A 148 1.71 -5.13 -14.41
CA ILE A 148 1.75 -4.06 -13.42
C ILE A 148 2.93 -4.29 -12.48
N PRO A 149 4.10 -3.67 -12.75
CA PRO A 149 5.09 -3.39 -11.73
C PRO A 149 4.44 -2.66 -10.55
N ALA A 150 4.73 -3.07 -9.33
CA ALA A 150 4.13 -2.46 -8.17
C ALA A 150 5.05 -2.49 -6.94
N ILE A 151 5.02 -1.39 -6.18
CA ILE A 151 5.52 -1.26 -4.82
C ILE A 151 4.34 -0.79 -3.97
N TRP A 152 3.99 -1.53 -2.92
CA TRP A 152 2.90 -1.14 -2.05
C TRP A 152 3.05 -1.70 -0.65
N THR A 153 2.42 -1.07 0.34
CA THR A 153 2.19 -1.72 1.63
C THR A 153 0.81 -2.34 1.65
N TYR A 154 0.65 -3.55 2.16
CA TYR A 154 -0.67 -4.18 2.33
C TYR A 154 -0.73 -5.01 3.60
N ALA A 155 -1.83 -4.86 4.32
CA ALA A 155 -2.25 -5.78 5.35
C ALA A 155 -3.77 -5.77 5.48
N TYR A 156 -4.33 -6.93 5.77
CA TYR A 156 -5.75 -7.09 6.06
C TYR A 156 -5.96 -8.01 7.25
N ARG A 157 -7.15 -7.92 7.84
CA ARG A 157 -7.59 -8.87 8.85
C ARG A 157 -9.09 -9.07 8.78
N TRP A 158 -9.51 -10.33 8.77
CA TRP A 158 -10.91 -10.69 8.92
C TRP A 158 -11.29 -10.72 10.39
N VAL A 159 -12.31 -9.95 10.75
CA VAL A 159 -12.83 -9.85 12.11
C VAL A 159 -14.27 -10.31 12.10
N GLN A 160 -14.53 -11.49 12.67
CA GLN A 160 -15.87 -12.05 12.76
C GLN A 160 -16.71 -11.31 13.82
N ALA A 161 -18.01 -11.21 13.59
CA ALA A 161 -18.97 -10.85 14.63
C ALA A 161 -18.91 -11.90 15.75
N GLY A 162 -19.06 -11.46 17.01
CA GLY A 162 -19.18 -12.37 18.14
C GLY A 162 -20.34 -13.37 17.99
N LYS A 163 -20.26 -14.51 18.69
CA LYS A 163 -21.17 -15.67 18.55
C LYS A 163 -22.66 -15.31 18.73
N GLN A 164 -22.97 -14.23 19.44
CA GLN A 164 -24.34 -13.78 19.71
C GLN A 164 -24.66 -12.38 19.17
N SER A 165 -23.75 -11.71 18.45
CA SER A 165 -23.99 -10.33 18.01
C SER A 165 -24.78 -10.25 16.71
N ASP A 166 -25.82 -9.42 16.72
CA ASP A 166 -26.45 -8.85 15.51
C ASP A 166 -25.37 -8.26 14.59
N PRO A 167 -25.26 -8.65 13.31
CA PRO A 167 -24.28 -8.12 12.37
C PRO A 167 -24.42 -6.60 12.13
N HIS A 168 -25.52 -6.00 12.57
CA HIS A 168 -25.69 -4.57 12.54
C HIS A 168 -25.24 -3.89 13.82
N ALA A 169 -24.87 -4.59 14.90
CA ALA A 169 -24.46 -4.01 16.18
C ALA A 169 -22.96 -4.16 16.44
N PHE A 170 -22.42 -3.30 17.33
CA PHE A 170 -21.07 -3.50 17.86
C PHE A 170 -21.04 -4.76 18.74
N SER A 171 -19.93 -5.49 18.68
CA SER A 171 -19.76 -6.73 19.44
C SER A 171 -18.88 -6.49 20.67
N LYS A 172 -19.41 -6.79 21.86
CA LYS A 172 -18.59 -6.74 23.09
C LYS A 172 -17.56 -7.88 23.15
N ASP A 173 -17.90 -9.04 22.60
CA ASP A 173 -17.04 -10.22 22.57
C ASP A 173 -15.89 -10.08 21.56
N ASN A 174 -16.07 -9.21 20.57
CA ASN A 174 -15.04 -8.84 19.62
C ASN A 174 -15.01 -7.32 19.40
N PRO A 175 -14.29 -6.57 20.25
CA PRO A 175 -14.21 -5.10 20.20
C PRO A 175 -13.79 -4.49 18.85
N MET A 176 -13.11 -5.27 18.00
CA MET A 176 -12.75 -4.83 16.65
C MET A 176 -13.91 -4.96 15.65
N TYR A 177 -14.98 -5.70 15.96
CA TYR A 177 -16.12 -5.77 15.06
C TYR A 177 -16.90 -4.45 15.08
N ASN A 178 -16.79 -3.71 13.99
CA ASN A 178 -17.47 -2.45 13.74
C ASN A 178 -18.53 -2.63 12.63
N PRO A 179 -19.83 -2.55 12.92
CA PRO A 179 -20.88 -2.81 11.93
C PRO A 179 -20.87 -1.82 10.75
N HIS A 180 -20.21 -0.66 10.88
CA HIS A 180 -20.05 0.27 9.77
C HIS A 180 -19.05 -0.18 8.71
N LEU A 181 -18.20 -1.16 9.01
CA LEU A 181 -17.30 -1.80 8.04
C LEU A 181 -17.98 -2.94 7.27
N ASN A 182 -19.14 -3.42 7.74
CA ASN A 182 -19.87 -4.53 7.14
C ASN A 182 -20.73 -4.09 5.95
N HIS A 183 -20.13 -3.84 4.79
CA HIS A 183 -20.87 -3.45 3.58
C HIS A 183 -21.54 -4.62 2.85
N ARG A 184 -21.09 -5.86 3.10
CA ARG A 184 -21.63 -7.06 2.44
C ARG A 184 -22.75 -7.73 3.22
N GLY A 185 -23.11 -7.21 4.40
CA GLY A 185 -24.06 -7.85 5.31
C GLY A 185 -23.55 -9.17 5.89
N TRP A 186 -22.24 -9.41 5.85
CA TRP A 186 -21.60 -10.62 6.35
C TRP A 186 -21.43 -10.55 7.87
N LYS A 187 -21.30 -11.70 8.54
CA LYS A 187 -20.92 -11.71 9.96
C LYS A 187 -19.41 -11.47 10.16
N SER A 188 -18.80 -10.64 9.32
CA SER A 188 -17.38 -10.32 9.37
C SER A 188 -17.07 -8.95 8.75
N ASN A 189 -15.98 -8.35 9.22
CA ASN A 189 -15.37 -7.16 8.65
C ASN A 189 -14.00 -7.49 8.08
N GLU A 190 -13.61 -6.73 7.08
CA GLU A 190 -12.24 -6.67 6.60
C GLU A 190 -11.63 -5.34 7.06
N TYR A 191 -10.64 -5.43 7.95
CA TYR A 191 -9.72 -4.31 8.16
C TYR A 191 -8.70 -4.30 7.04
N TRP A 192 -8.37 -3.11 6.54
CA TRP A 192 -7.47 -2.92 5.39
C TRP A 192 -6.58 -1.71 5.63
N SER A 193 -5.29 -1.89 5.45
CA SER A 193 -4.29 -0.81 5.42
C SER A 193 -3.42 -0.94 4.17
N GLU A 194 -3.45 0.05 3.27
CA GLU A 194 -2.63 0.03 2.06
C GLU A 194 -2.26 1.43 1.54
N ILE A 195 -1.06 1.50 0.97
CA ILE A 195 -0.55 2.62 0.19
C ILE A 195 0.17 2.02 -1.00
N ASP A 196 -0.21 2.41 -2.21
CA ASP A 196 0.51 2.07 -3.45
C ASP A 196 1.47 3.20 -3.80
N PHE A 197 2.72 2.87 -4.11
CA PHE A 197 3.75 3.88 -4.39
C PHE A 197 4.94 3.42 -5.25
N PRO A 198 4.74 3.04 -6.52
CA PRO A 198 3.47 3.07 -7.25
C PRO A 198 3.08 1.73 -7.89
N GLU A 199 1.89 1.69 -8.49
CA GLU A 199 1.51 0.68 -9.50
C GLU A 199 1.54 1.29 -10.91
N PHE A 200 2.25 0.68 -11.85
CA PHE A 200 2.43 1.21 -13.21
C PHE A 200 1.60 0.45 -14.23
N GLY A 201 1.15 1.09 -15.31
CA GLY A 201 0.62 0.36 -16.47
C GLY A 201 -0.90 0.30 -16.55
N LYS A 202 -1.63 1.15 -15.80
CA LYS A 202 -3.09 1.21 -15.91
C LYS A 202 -3.49 1.56 -17.32
N ASN A 203 -4.37 0.76 -17.92
CA ASN A 203 -4.76 0.89 -19.32
C ASN A 203 -3.55 0.92 -20.29
N GLN A 204 -2.47 0.19 -19.94
CA GLN A 204 -1.21 0.13 -20.69
C GLN A 204 -0.37 1.42 -20.68
N ASP A 205 -0.74 2.42 -19.87
CA ASP A 205 0.07 3.61 -19.65
C ASP A 205 1.07 3.39 -18.50
N LEU A 206 2.36 3.31 -18.84
CA LEU A 206 3.47 3.18 -17.89
C LEU A 206 4.03 4.54 -17.46
N GLU A 207 3.71 5.63 -18.18
CA GLU A 207 4.25 6.97 -17.89
C GLU A 207 3.51 7.65 -16.74
N THR A 208 2.35 7.12 -16.37
CA THR A 208 1.56 7.57 -15.24
C THR A 208 1.39 6.43 -14.23
N GLY A 209 1.95 6.60 -13.04
CA GLY A 209 1.82 5.65 -11.94
C GLY A 209 0.57 5.91 -11.10
N LEU A 210 -0.06 4.85 -10.60
CA LEU A 210 -1.09 4.93 -9.57
C LEU A 210 -0.48 5.01 -8.18
N TYR A 211 -1.03 5.91 -7.39
CA TYR A 211 -0.69 6.12 -5.99
C TYR A 211 -1.98 6.13 -5.18
N ASN A 212 -2.41 4.95 -4.71
CA ASN A 212 -3.64 4.81 -3.96
C ASN A 212 -3.38 4.84 -2.46
N GLY A 213 -4.36 5.33 -1.70
CA GLY A 213 -4.42 5.15 -0.25
C GLY A 213 -5.73 4.46 0.14
N PHE A 214 -5.63 3.43 0.99
CA PHE A 214 -6.77 2.69 1.51
C PHE A 214 -6.80 2.69 3.04
N VAL A 215 -7.93 3.08 3.59
CA VAL A 215 -8.28 2.94 5.01
C VAL A 215 -9.58 2.17 5.10
N ASN A 216 -9.46 0.89 5.43
CA ASN A 216 -10.57 -0.05 5.46
C ASN A 216 -11.35 0.00 4.13
N LYS A 217 -12.65 0.30 4.18
CA LYS A 217 -13.50 0.40 2.98
C LYS A 217 -13.34 1.69 2.16
N SER A 218 -12.57 2.65 2.64
CA SER A 218 -12.44 3.98 2.01
C SER A 218 -11.12 4.07 1.27
N HIS A 219 -11.12 4.62 0.07
CA HIS A 219 -9.91 4.74 -0.73
C HIS A 219 -9.93 6.00 -1.61
N GLN A 220 -8.74 6.42 -2.02
CA GLN A 220 -8.54 7.43 -3.05
C GLN A 220 -7.46 6.94 -4.01
N SER A 221 -7.76 6.98 -5.30
CA SER A 221 -6.77 6.78 -6.35
C SER A 221 -6.27 8.12 -6.87
N LEU A 222 -4.95 8.30 -6.85
CA LEU A 222 -4.26 9.40 -7.52
C LEU A 222 -3.33 8.84 -8.59
N THR A 223 -2.92 9.72 -9.50
CA THR A 223 -1.99 9.42 -10.57
C THR A 223 -0.94 10.50 -10.64
N PHE A 224 0.33 10.12 -10.77
CA PHE A 224 1.44 11.04 -10.91
C PHE A 224 2.37 10.61 -12.05
N ASP A 225 3.15 11.55 -12.58
CA ASP A 225 4.12 11.27 -13.65
C ASP A 225 5.23 10.35 -13.14
N THR A 226 5.46 9.27 -13.88
CA THR A 226 6.52 8.29 -13.63
C THR A 226 7.39 8.05 -14.87
N LYS A 227 7.26 8.91 -15.89
CA LYS A 227 7.86 8.71 -17.22
C LYS A 227 9.37 8.53 -17.16
N ALA A 228 10.03 9.30 -16.29
CA ALA A 228 11.48 9.28 -16.13
C ALA A 228 12.02 7.90 -15.73
N ALA A 229 11.20 7.05 -15.09
CA ALA A 229 11.61 5.73 -14.63
C ALA A 229 11.31 4.59 -15.64
N ILE A 230 10.78 4.91 -16.83
CA ILE A 230 10.39 3.93 -17.86
C ILE A 230 11.42 3.91 -18.99
N ASP A 231 12.69 3.73 -18.64
CA ASP A 231 13.82 3.72 -19.57
C ASP A 231 14.61 2.40 -19.57
N GLY A 232 14.24 1.45 -18.70
CA GLY A 232 14.93 0.17 -18.53
C GLY A 232 16.18 0.23 -17.65
N GLN A 233 16.35 1.28 -16.83
CA GLN A 233 17.41 1.44 -15.85
C GLN A 233 16.89 1.31 -14.42
N PHE A 234 17.80 1.29 -13.45
CA PHE A 234 17.45 1.33 -12.03
C PHE A 234 17.18 2.76 -11.58
N HIS A 235 16.08 2.95 -10.86
CA HIS A 235 15.67 4.22 -10.25
C HIS A 235 15.38 4.00 -8.76
N THR A 236 15.51 5.07 -7.97
CA THR A 236 15.16 5.05 -6.56
C THR A 236 13.75 5.59 -6.35
N PHE A 237 12.82 4.70 -5.98
CA PHE A 237 11.45 5.06 -5.59
C PHE A 237 11.42 5.30 -4.10
N THR A 238 11.05 6.52 -3.68
CA THR A 238 10.97 6.89 -2.27
C THR A 238 9.55 7.30 -1.89
N THR A 239 9.06 6.78 -0.77
CA THR A 239 7.83 7.24 -0.14
C THR A 239 8.07 7.61 1.31
N ILE A 240 7.64 8.81 1.69
CA ILE A 240 7.62 9.29 3.07
C ILE A 240 6.19 9.24 3.57
N TRP A 241 5.88 8.25 4.40
CA TRP A 241 4.59 8.06 5.04
C TRP A 241 4.62 8.64 6.45
N ARG A 242 3.73 9.60 6.74
CA ARG A 242 3.56 10.23 8.05
C ARG A 242 2.20 9.91 8.64
N THR A 243 2.17 9.74 9.97
CA THR A 243 0.93 9.57 10.74
C THR A 243 0.85 10.62 11.85
N HIS A 244 -0.33 10.81 12.44
CA HIS A 244 -0.53 11.71 13.57
C HIS A 244 -1.75 11.32 14.41
N LEU A 245 -1.89 11.97 15.56
CA LEU A 245 -3.09 11.90 16.38
C LEU A 245 -4.03 13.05 16.03
N VAL A 246 -5.30 12.73 15.81
CA VAL A 246 -6.35 13.73 15.55
C VAL A 246 -7.37 13.68 16.68
N PRO A 247 -7.54 14.75 17.49
CA PRO A 247 -8.56 14.78 18.54
C PRO A 247 -9.95 14.46 17.99
N ILE A 248 -10.73 13.66 18.72
CA ILE A 248 -12.13 13.38 18.42
C ILE A 248 -13.02 13.90 19.58
N PRO A 249 -13.46 15.17 19.51
CA PRO A 249 -14.23 15.77 20.60
C PRO A 249 -15.55 15.04 20.86
N GLY A 250 -15.93 14.95 22.14
CA GLY A 250 -17.23 14.40 22.56
C GLY A 250 -17.31 12.88 22.66
N VAL A 251 -16.24 12.15 22.36
CA VAL A 251 -16.16 10.71 22.65
C VAL A 251 -15.86 10.50 24.13
N THR A 252 -16.72 9.74 24.81
CA THR A 252 -16.61 9.44 26.24
C THR A 252 -16.14 8.01 26.48
N ASP A 253 -15.68 7.74 27.71
CA ASP A 253 -15.24 6.41 28.15
C ASP A 253 -16.35 5.34 27.99
N GLN A 254 -17.62 5.73 28.05
CA GLN A 254 -18.77 4.82 27.89
C GLN A 254 -18.97 4.36 26.43
N GLN A 255 -18.43 5.11 25.46
CA GLN A 255 -18.67 4.89 24.04
C GLN A 255 -17.56 4.08 23.36
N VAL A 256 -16.54 3.70 24.13
CA VAL A 256 -15.38 2.96 23.63
C VAL A 256 -15.09 1.75 24.50
N THR A 257 -14.31 0.82 23.96
CA THR A 257 -13.81 -0.35 24.67
C THR A 257 -12.34 -0.54 24.36
N SER A 258 -11.55 -0.99 25.34
CA SER A 258 -10.12 -1.23 25.16
C SER A 258 -9.87 -2.64 24.61
N TYR A 259 -9.01 -2.75 23.61
CA TYR A 259 -8.57 -4.04 23.07
C TYR A 259 -7.19 -3.92 22.42
N ASN A 260 -6.29 -4.85 22.76
CA ASN A 260 -4.91 -4.94 22.27
C ASN A 260 -4.10 -3.62 22.38
N GLY A 261 -4.28 -2.88 23.47
CA GLY A 261 -3.56 -1.61 23.71
C GLY A 261 -4.16 -0.38 23.03
N TYR A 262 -5.30 -0.54 22.34
CA TYR A 262 -6.03 0.55 21.68
C TYR A 262 -7.46 0.67 22.19
N TRP A 263 -8.12 1.77 21.85
CA TRP A 263 -9.53 2.00 22.16
C TRP A 263 -10.36 1.97 20.88
N TRP A 264 -11.50 1.27 20.91
CA TRP A 264 -12.37 1.07 19.76
C TRP A 264 -13.75 1.63 20.06
N ILE A 265 -14.32 2.36 19.11
CA ILE A 265 -15.69 2.86 19.21
C ILE A 265 -16.66 1.69 19.24
N GLN A 266 -17.60 1.71 20.19
CA GLN A 266 -18.68 0.74 20.33
C GLN A 266 -20.07 1.37 20.32
N ASP A 267 -20.15 2.65 19.93
CA ASP A 267 -21.39 3.43 19.92
C ASP A 267 -21.66 3.99 18.52
N LYS A 268 -22.80 3.60 17.93
CA LYS A 268 -23.23 4.03 16.58
C LYS A 268 -23.56 5.52 16.50
N ARG A 269 -23.75 6.19 17.63
CA ARG A 269 -23.98 7.65 17.66
C ARG A 269 -22.75 8.42 17.20
N ILE A 270 -21.55 7.81 17.25
CA ILE A 270 -20.33 8.41 16.72
C ILE A 270 -20.27 8.18 15.20
N PRO A 271 -20.29 9.23 14.36
CA PRO A 271 -20.33 9.07 12.92
C PRO A 271 -19.08 8.38 12.36
N PHE A 272 -19.26 7.32 11.57
CA PHE A 272 -18.15 6.55 10.97
C PHE A 272 -17.14 7.42 10.21
N LYS A 273 -17.60 8.47 9.52
CA LYS A 273 -16.73 9.41 8.79
C LYS A 273 -15.70 10.13 9.65
N GLN A 274 -15.89 10.18 10.98
CA GLN A 274 -14.96 10.84 11.89
C GLN A 274 -13.73 9.99 12.19
N TYR A 275 -13.83 8.66 12.15
CA TYR A 275 -12.74 7.77 12.56
C TYR A 275 -12.39 6.69 11.53
N LEU A 276 -13.25 6.45 10.54
CA LEU A 276 -13.04 5.53 9.42
C LEU A 276 -12.67 4.08 9.81
N GLY A 277 -13.02 3.67 11.04
CA GLY A 277 -12.66 2.36 11.58
C GLY A 277 -11.27 2.31 12.21
N ASN A 278 -10.52 3.41 12.27
CA ASN A 278 -9.25 3.45 12.97
C ASN A 278 -9.43 3.39 14.50
N PRO A 279 -8.46 2.81 15.22
CA PRO A 279 -8.46 2.84 16.68
C PRO A 279 -8.21 4.25 17.23
N LEU A 280 -8.48 4.40 18.51
CA LEU A 280 -8.30 5.62 19.29
C LEU A 280 -7.21 5.45 20.36
N LYS A 281 -6.54 6.56 20.68
CA LYS A 281 -5.71 6.77 21.86
C LYS A 281 -6.50 7.50 22.92
N ARG A 282 -6.51 6.98 24.15
CA ARG A 282 -7.03 7.70 25.30
C ARG A 282 -5.95 8.65 25.84
N LEU A 283 -6.30 9.93 25.98
CA LEU A 283 -5.43 10.99 26.52
C LEU A 283 -5.79 11.35 27.96
N GLY A 284 -7.01 11.06 28.37
CA GLY A 284 -7.56 11.35 29.69
C GLY A 284 -8.96 10.76 29.85
N LYS A 285 -9.67 11.16 30.90
CA LYS A 285 -11.10 10.86 31.05
C LYS A 285 -11.88 11.57 29.94
N ASP A 286 -12.67 10.82 29.16
CA ASP A 286 -13.50 11.36 28.07
C ASP A 286 -12.73 12.18 27.03
N GLN A 287 -11.43 11.86 26.86
CA GLN A 287 -10.53 12.56 25.94
C GLN A 287 -9.81 11.55 25.06
N TYR A 288 -10.13 11.58 23.78
CA TYR A 288 -9.62 10.63 22.79
C TYR A 288 -9.06 11.33 21.55
N SER A 289 -8.09 10.68 20.92
CA SER A 289 -7.61 11.02 19.59
C SER A 289 -7.60 9.79 18.70
N ILE A 290 -7.88 9.96 17.42
CA ILE A 290 -7.81 8.92 16.41
C ILE A 290 -6.36 8.78 15.95
N TYR A 291 -5.91 7.54 15.79
CA TYR A 291 -4.68 7.26 15.04
C TYR A 291 -4.97 7.41 13.54
N SER A 292 -4.39 8.41 12.89
CA SER A 292 -4.67 8.73 11.48
C SER A 292 -3.40 8.84 10.65
N GLY A 293 -3.47 8.44 9.38
CA GLY A 293 -2.46 8.86 8.41
C GLY A 293 -2.58 10.36 8.16
N LYS A 294 -1.43 11.00 7.92
CA LYS A 294 -1.31 12.44 7.69
C LYS A 294 -1.06 12.73 6.21
N VAL A 295 -0.02 12.11 5.66
CA VAL A 295 0.40 12.29 4.27
C VAL A 295 1.30 11.12 3.85
N ALA A 296 1.25 10.74 2.58
CA ALA A 296 2.32 9.97 1.93
C ALA A 296 2.87 10.81 0.77
N THR A 297 4.18 11.09 0.77
CA THR A 297 4.84 11.94 -0.23
C THR A 297 5.84 11.11 -1.01
N HIS A 298 5.80 11.23 -2.34
CA HIS A 298 6.47 10.32 -3.26
C HIS A 298 7.54 11.03 -4.07
N PHE A 299 8.65 10.31 -4.31
CA PHE A 299 9.79 10.79 -5.06
C PHE A 299 10.34 9.69 -5.97
N ILE A 300 10.90 10.10 -7.11
CA ILE A 300 11.69 9.25 -8.01
C ILE A 300 13.04 9.95 -8.19
N ASP A 301 14.13 9.23 -7.90
CA ASP A 301 15.50 9.74 -7.95
C ASP A 301 15.69 11.06 -7.18
N GLY A 302 15.02 11.14 -6.04
CA GLY A 302 15.04 12.32 -5.17
C GLY A 302 14.17 13.49 -5.64
N GLN A 303 13.53 13.40 -6.80
CA GLN A 303 12.62 14.44 -7.32
C GLN A 303 11.19 14.19 -6.85
N TYR A 304 10.52 15.26 -6.42
CA TYR A 304 9.14 15.20 -5.98
C TYR A 304 8.20 14.80 -7.12
N VAL A 305 7.30 13.85 -6.87
CA VAL A 305 6.34 13.32 -7.86
C VAL A 305 4.89 13.63 -7.47
N GLY A 306 4.53 13.53 -6.20
CA GLY A 306 3.16 13.74 -5.74
C GLY A 306 2.94 13.35 -4.27
N SER A 307 1.75 13.66 -3.73
CA SER A 307 1.38 13.32 -2.36
C SER A 307 -0.07 12.86 -2.22
N ASN A 308 -0.31 11.87 -1.36
CA ASN A 308 -1.62 11.44 -0.90
C ASN A 308 -1.95 12.10 0.44
N HIS A 309 -3.13 12.74 0.53
CA HIS A 309 -3.62 13.38 1.76
C HIS A 309 -4.91 12.79 2.31
N LYS A 310 -5.65 11.99 1.51
CA LYS A 310 -6.87 11.32 1.96
C LYS A 310 -6.64 9.83 2.01
N PHE A 311 -7.27 9.20 3.01
CA PHE A 311 -7.19 7.75 3.22
C PHE A 311 -5.75 7.23 3.25
N VAL A 312 -4.84 8.03 3.81
CA VAL A 312 -3.53 7.55 4.23
C VAL A 312 -3.75 6.71 5.49
N PRO A 313 -3.30 5.45 5.54
CA PRO A 313 -3.46 4.62 6.71
C PRO A 313 -2.57 5.03 7.88
N SER A 314 -2.91 4.51 9.05
CA SER A 314 -2.11 4.55 10.28
C SER A 314 -1.70 3.17 10.77
N MET A 315 -2.37 2.11 10.31
CA MET A 315 -2.08 0.73 10.68
C MET A 315 -0.90 0.19 9.90
N ALA A 316 0.05 -0.41 10.63
CA ALA A 316 1.23 -1.01 10.04
C ALA A 316 0.84 -2.11 9.03
N ALA A 317 1.61 -2.21 7.96
CA ALA A 317 1.38 -3.14 6.86
C ALA A 317 2.70 -3.70 6.32
N GLN A 318 2.64 -4.83 5.62
CA GLN A 318 3.83 -5.45 5.01
C GLN A 318 4.16 -4.78 3.68
N LEU A 319 5.44 -4.61 3.37
CA LEU A 319 5.88 -4.17 2.05
C LEU A 319 5.74 -5.32 1.06
N ASN A 320 5.14 -5.03 -0.09
CA ASN A 320 4.94 -5.93 -1.21
C ASN A 320 5.61 -5.31 -2.43
N ILE A 321 6.38 -6.11 -3.17
CA ILE A 321 7.05 -5.67 -4.40
C ILE A 321 6.94 -6.77 -5.44
N GLY A 322 6.60 -6.43 -6.68
CA GLY A 322 6.56 -7.42 -7.75
C GLY A 322 5.80 -6.98 -8.99
N VAL A 323 5.31 -7.98 -9.71
CA VAL A 323 4.45 -7.81 -10.89
C VAL A 323 3.18 -8.62 -10.77
N TRP A 324 2.06 -8.04 -11.18
CA TRP A 324 0.77 -8.72 -11.29
C TRP A 324 -0.03 -8.26 -12.53
N PHE A 325 -1.17 -8.90 -12.80
CA PHE A 325 -1.90 -8.77 -14.08
C PHE A 325 -3.40 -8.45 -13.90
N PRO A 326 -3.80 -7.41 -13.17
CA PRO A 326 -5.20 -7.07 -13.05
C PRO A 326 -5.84 -6.85 -14.42
N LYS A 327 -7.15 -7.11 -14.55
CA LYS A 327 -7.90 -6.89 -15.80
C LYS A 327 -7.65 -5.51 -16.43
N TRP A 328 -7.47 -4.49 -15.60
CA TRP A 328 -7.23 -3.11 -16.02
C TRP A 328 -5.82 -2.87 -16.60
N ALA A 329 -4.89 -3.83 -16.51
CA ALA A 329 -3.57 -3.74 -17.13
C ALA A 329 -3.61 -3.80 -18.67
N GLY A 330 -4.65 -4.41 -19.24
CA GLY A 330 -4.81 -4.56 -20.69
C GLY A 330 -4.02 -5.74 -21.28
N ALA A 331 -3.72 -5.69 -22.58
CA ALA A 331 -3.05 -6.77 -23.30
C ALA A 331 -1.56 -6.86 -22.95
N ALA A 332 -1.01 -8.09 -22.84
CA ALA A 332 0.41 -8.36 -22.64
C ALA A 332 0.92 -9.25 -23.79
N PRO A 333 1.06 -8.71 -25.02
CA PRO A 333 1.28 -9.48 -26.24
C PRO A 333 2.74 -9.95 -26.40
N TRP A 334 3.23 -10.66 -25.38
CA TRP A 334 4.60 -11.14 -25.25
C TRP A 334 4.63 -12.38 -24.35
N LYS A 335 5.76 -13.09 -24.28
CA LYS A 335 5.90 -14.31 -23.47
C LYS A 335 6.26 -13.99 -22.03
N GLN A 336 7.32 -13.23 -21.82
CA GLN A 336 7.76 -12.87 -20.48
C GLN A 336 8.47 -11.52 -20.41
N SER A 337 8.39 -10.89 -19.25
CA SER A 337 9.15 -9.70 -18.89
C SER A 337 9.39 -9.66 -17.38
N THR A 338 10.20 -8.72 -16.90
CA THR A 338 10.64 -8.67 -15.50
C THR A 338 10.62 -7.25 -14.96
N ILE A 339 10.56 -7.15 -13.65
CA ILE A 339 11.22 -6.07 -12.91
C ILE A 339 12.40 -6.63 -12.15
N SER A 340 13.32 -5.77 -11.77
CA SER A 340 14.44 -6.12 -10.88
C SER A 340 14.54 -5.14 -9.73
N VAL A 341 14.80 -5.63 -8.52
CA VAL A 341 14.96 -4.81 -7.31
C VAL A 341 16.38 -5.00 -6.82
N ALA A 342 17.15 -3.91 -6.79
CA ALA A 342 18.54 -3.91 -6.35
C ALA A 342 18.66 -3.78 -4.83
N SER A 343 17.79 -2.98 -4.20
CA SER A 343 17.80 -2.84 -2.74
C SER A 343 16.50 -2.30 -2.19
N VAL A 344 16.28 -2.54 -0.90
CA VAL A 344 15.19 -1.98 -0.10
C VAL A 344 15.78 -1.43 1.20
N LYS A 345 15.42 -0.20 1.55
CA LYS A 345 15.72 0.40 2.86
C LYS A 345 14.46 1.03 3.44
N ILE A 346 14.23 0.81 4.72
CA ILE A 346 13.09 1.40 5.43
C ILE A 346 13.57 2.00 6.73
N TRP A 347 13.28 3.28 6.91
CA TRP A 347 13.42 3.97 8.20
C TRP A 347 12.04 4.15 8.82
N GLN A 348 11.85 3.70 10.05
CA GLN A 348 10.61 3.93 10.80
C GLN A 348 10.74 5.21 11.61
N PHE A 349 9.69 6.04 11.59
CA PHE A 349 9.68 7.32 12.30
C PHE A 349 9.09 7.22 13.70
N ASP A 350 8.28 6.19 13.94
CA ASP A 350 7.50 6.00 15.17
C ASP A 350 6.65 7.25 15.46
N ASP A 351 6.00 7.80 14.42
CA ASP A 351 5.10 8.94 14.56
C ASP A 351 3.98 8.61 15.58
N PRO A 352 3.45 9.61 16.31
CA PRO A 352 2.43 9.36 17.34
C PRO A 352 1.13 8.71 16.83
N GLY A 353 0.88 8.75 15.52
CA GLY A 353 -0.28 8.18 14.86
C GLY A 353 -0.11 6.72 14.42
N ASP A 354 1.05 6.09 14.65
CA ASP A 354 1.31 4.72 14.23
C ASP A 354 0.50 3.71 15.05
N VAL A 355 -0.07 2.72 14.35
CA VAL A 355 -0.78 1.60 14.95
C VAL A 355 -0.07 0.30 14.56
N ARG A 356 0.47 -0.40 15.55
CA ARG A 356 1.14 -1.70 15.40
C ARG A 356 0.42 -2.80 16.19
N GLY A 357 0.62 -4.06 15.79
CA GLY A 357 0.10 -5.22 16.53
C GLY A 357 -1.39 -5.50 16.35
N ILE A 358 -2.05 -4.82 15.40
CA ILE A 358 -3.46 -5.05 15.07
C ILE A 358 -3.61 -5.94 13.83
N LEU A 359 -2.87 -5.60 12.78
CA LEU A 359 -2.69 -6.42 11.57
C LEU A 359 -1.35 -7.12 11.71
N THR A 360 -1.37 -8.45 11.79
CA THR A 360 -0.18 -9.27 12.12
C THR A 360 -0.13 -10.58 11.36
N GLU A 361 -1.13 -10.87 10.53
CA GLU A 361 -1.28 -12.15 9.85
C GLU A 361 -0.69 -12.05 8.46
N ASP A 362 0.30 -12.90 8.15
CA ASP A 362 0.82 -13.01 6.79
C ASP A 362 -0.32 -13.24 5.80
N ILE A 363 -0.21 -12.60 4.64
CA ILE A 363 -1.12 -12.82 3.53
C ILE A 363 -1.13 -14.32 3.17
N THR A 364 -2.32 -14.92 3.20
CA THR A 364 -2.47 -16.36 2.93
C THR A 364 -2.60 -16.66 1.44
N ASN A 365 -2.05 -17.81 1.04
CA ASN A 365 -2.24 -18.37 -0.30
C ASN A 365 -3.72 -18.70 -0.55
N ASN A 366 -4.17 -18.59 -1.80
CA ASN A 366 -5.49 -19.08 -2.23
C ASN A 366 -5.41 -20.13 -3.35
N MET A 367 -4.20 -20.60 -3.66
CA MET A 367 -3.98 -21.73 -4.55
C MET A 367 -2.76 -22.56 -4.15
N ASP A 368 -2.76 -23.83 -4.52
CA ASP A 368 -1.61 -24.73 -4.36
C ASP A 368 -0.58 -24.57 -5.51
N LYS A 369 0.45 -25.42 -5.49
CA LYS A 369 1.53 -25.40 -6.50
C LYS A 369 1.05 -25.79 -7.91
N GLN A 370 -0.05 -26.54 -8.01
CA GLN A 370 -0.66 -26.96 -9.26
C GLN A 370 -1.71 -25.96 -9.75
N GLY A 371 -1.93 -24.87 -9.02
CA GLY A 371 -2.92 -23.85 -9.34
C GLY A 371 -4.34 -24.23 -8.93
N LYS A 372 -4.54 -25.28 -8.14
CA LYS A 372 -5.86 -25.62 -7.62
C LYS A 372 -6.24 -24.62 -6.53
N PRO A 373 -7.47 -24.06 -6.53
CA PRO A 373 -7.94 -23.22 -5.45
C PRO A 373 -7.84 -23.94 -4.09
N LEU A 374 -7.33 -23.25 -3.08
CA LEU A 374 -7.43 -23.69 -1.70
C LEU A 374 -8.85 -23.38 -1.19
N GLN A 375 -9.44 -24.30 -0.43
CA GLN A 375 -10.73 -24.04 0.21
C GLN A 375 -10.56 -22.88 1.22
N PRO A 376 -11.49 -21.92 1.25
CA PRO A 376 -11.41 -20.76 2.12
C PRO A 376 -11.47 -21.08 3.62
#